data_AF-A0A7J3VTT7-F1
#
_entry.id   AF-A0A7J3VTT7-F1
#
_cell.length_a   1.000
_cell.length_b   1.000
_cell.length_c   1.000
_cell.angle_alpha   90.00
_cell.angle_beta   90.00
_cell.angle_gamma   90.00
#
_symmetry.space_group_name_H-M   'P 1'
#
loop_
_entity.id
_entity.type
_entity.pdbx_description
1 polymer ?
#
loop_
_entity_poly.entity_id
_entity_poly.type
_entity_poly.pdbx_seq_one_letter_code
_entity_poly.pdbx_strand_id
1 'polypeptide(L)'
;VYSMLTEVVERALAMTGKSEVLLVGGLARSRRLSEMLQNMCQDRGCTLLTVPDAYAGDNGAMIAWNGYLHYKCGDFVDVGESIVKPRMRIDEVEACWS
;
A
#
# COMPACT_ATOMS: atom_id res chain seq x y z
N VAL A 1 3.74 18.07 -9.06
CA VAL A 1 4.03 16.69 -8.62
C VAL A 1 2.76 15.89 -8.35
N TYR A 2 1.84 16.33 -7.49
CA TYR A 2 0.62 15.57 -7.19
C TYR A 2 -0.30 15.27 -8.38
N SER A 3 -0.37 16.15 -9.37
CA SER A 3 -1.09 15.86 -10.63
C SER A 3 -0.51 14.64 -11.35
N MET A 4 0.82 14.50 -11.40
CA MET A 4 1.48 13.34 -12.01
C MET A 4 1.20 12.06 -11.22
N LEU A 5 1.19 12.12 -9.88
CA LEU A 5 0.80 10.97 -9.06
C LEU A 5 -0.66 10.57 -9.29
N THR A 6 -1.56 11.55 -9.34
CA THR A 6 -2.99 11.33 -9.57
C THR A 6 -3.24 10.66 -10.92
N GLU A 7 -2.58 11.13 -11.98
CA GLU A 7 -2.65 10.55 -13.33
C GLU A 7 -2.15 9.10 -13.37
N VAL A 8 -1.02 8.79 -12.70
CA VAL A 8 -0.49 7.42 -12.65
C VAL A 8 -1.43 6.48 -11.89
N VAL A 9 -2.00 6.94 -10.77
CA VAL A 9 -2.99 6.15 -10.00
C VAL A 9 -4.25 5.90 -10.83
N GLU A 10 -4.75 6.91 -11.53
CA GLU A 10 -5.92 6.79 -12.40
C GLU A 10 -5.70 5.78 -13.53
N ARG A 11 -4.51 5.80 -14.16
CA ARG A 11 -4.14 4.79 -15.17
C ARG A 11 -4.09 3.39 -14.59
N ALA A 12 -3.48 3.22 -13.42
CA ALA A 12 -3.39 1.92 -12.75
C ALA A 12 -4.78 1.39 -12.36
N LEU A 13 -5.66 2.25 -11.87
CA LEU A 13 -7.05 1.93 -11.53
C LEU A 13 -7.79 1.38 -12.76
N ALA A 14 -7.69 2.08 -13.90
CA ALA A 14 -8.28 1.63 -15.16
C ALA A 14 -7.69 0.31 -15.68
N MET A 15 -6.38 0.11 -15.55
CA MET A 15 -5.71 -1.11 -16.02
C MET A 15 -6.00 -2.34 -15.14
N THR A 16 -6.14 -2.15 -13.83
CA THR A 16 -6.33 -3.25 -12.87
C THR A 16 -7.80 -3.63 -12.67
N GLY A 17 -8.74 -2.77 -13.07
CA GLY A 17 -10.17 -2.96 -12.86
C GLY A 17 -10.59 -2.92 -11.38
N LYS A 18 -9.71 -2.42 -10.50
CA LYS A 18 -10.02 -2.22 -9.08
C LYS A 18 -10.99 -1.05 -8.93
N SER A 19 -11.78 -1.06 -7.86
CA SER A 19 -12.76 0.00 -7.52
C SER A 19 -12.34 0.84 -6.31
N GLU A 20 -11.14 0.58 -5.76
CA GLU A 20 -10.67 1.18 -4.52
C GLU A 20 -9.21 1.59 -4.64
N VAL A 21 -8.88 2.73 -4.04
CA VAL A 21 -7.53 3.27 -3.93
C VAL A 21 -7.21 3.43 -2.44
N LEU A 22 -6.12 2.84 -1.98
CA LEU A 22 -5.62 3.02 -0.62
C LEU A 22 -4.36 3.92 -0.64
N LEU A 23 -4.45 5.08 0.01
CA LEU A 23 -3.31 5.99 0.17
C LEU A 23 -2.58 5.71 1.50
N VAL A 24 -1.32 5.27 1.38
CA VAL A 24 -0.42 4.95 2.49
C VAL A 24 0.87 5.78 2.44
N GLY A 25 1.74 5.60 3.44
CA GLY A 25 3.02 6.31 3.54
C GLY A 25 2.86 7.74 4.07
N GLY A 26 3.98 8.41 4.33
CA GLY A 26 3.97 9.77 4.90
C GLY A 26 3.20 10.80 4.07
N LEU A 27 3.04 10.56 2.77
CA LEU A 27 2.24 11.39 1.86
C LEU A 27 0.73 11.25 2.08
N ALA A 28 0.24 10.22 2.77
CA ALA A 28 -1.15 10.11 3.16
C ALA A 28 -1.62 11.27 4.05
N ARG A 29 -0.69 11.94 4.75
CA ARG A 29 -0.96 13.14 5.55
C ARG A 29 -1.18 14.41 4.71
N SER A 30 -0.88 14.36 3.41
CA SER A 30 -1.03 15.50 2.50
C SER A 30 -2.51 15.69 2.12
N ARG A 31 -3.15 16.70 2.71
CA ARG A 31 -4.53 17.08 2.38
C ARG A 31 -4.71 17.33 0.88
N ARG A 32 -3.74 18.03 0.26
CA ARG A 32 -3.81 18.35 -1.17
C ARG A 32 -3.77 17.12 -2.06
N LEU A 33 -2.94 16.12 -1.73
CA LEU A 33 -2.91 14.87 -2.50
C LEU A 33 -4.20 14.07 -2.29
N SER A 34 -4.67 13.99 -1.04
CA SER A 34 -5.92 13.30 -0.71
C SER A 34 -7.12 13.91 -1.44
N GLU A 35 -7.23 15.24 -1.49
CA GLU A 35 -8.30 15.94 -2.25
C GLU A 35 -8.25 15.60 -3.75
N MET A 36 -7.06 15.61 -4.37
CA MET A 36 -6.92 15.30 -5.79
C MET A 36 -7.31 13.86 -6.12
N LEU A 37 -6.86 12.90 -5.29
CA LEU A 37 -7.23 11.50 -5.45
C LEU A 37 -8.71 11.27 -5.14
N GLN A 38 -9.29 11.99 -4.19
CA GLN A 38 -10.70 11.88 -3.82
C GLN A 38 -11.60 12.30 -4.98
N ASN A 39 -11.29 13.43 -5.65
CA ASN A 39 -12.03 13.89 -6.81
C ASN A 39 -11.91 12.90 -7.97
N MET A 40 -10.68 12.43 -8.26
CA MET A 40 -10.47 11.42 -9.30
C MET A 40 -11.26 10.13 -9.02
N CYS A 41 -11.26 9.65 -7.78
CA CYS A 41 -12.03 8.47 -7.40
C CYS A 41 -13.54 8.69 -7.56
N GLN A 42 -14.06 9.85 -7.15
CA GLN A 42 -15.48 10.21 -7.34
C GLN A 42 -15.89 10.21 -8.82
N ASP A 43 -15.09 10.82 -9.69
CA ASP A 43 -15.34 10.87 -11.14
C ASP A 43 -15.34 9.47 -11.78
N ARG A 44 -14.60 8.52 -11.19
CA ARG A 44 -14.49 7.13 -11.65
C ARG A 44 -15.42 6.16 -10.91
N GLY A 45 -16.26 6.64 -9.99
CA GLY A 45 -17.13 5.77 -9.18
C GLY A 45 -16.37 4.81 -8.26
N CYS A 46 -15.18 5.21 -7.81
CA CYS A 46 -14.28 4.44 -6.95
C CYS A 46 -14.17 5.05 -5.55
N THR A 47 -13.68 4.26 -4.59
CA THR A 47 -13.51 4.68 -3.19
C THR A 47 -12.05 5.00 -2.89
N LEU A 48 -11.79 6.17 -2.31
CA LEU A 48 -10.50 6.48 -1.70
C LEU A 48 -10.53 6.11 -0.22
N LEU A 49 -9.53 5.37 0.22
CA LEU A 49 -9.27 5.03 1.62
C LEU A 49 -7.93 5.63 2.04
N THR A 50 -7.85 6.09 3.28
CA THR A 50 -6.62 6.56 3.90
C THR A 50 -6.38 5.84 5.22
N VAL A 51 -5.12 5.59 5.54
CA VAL A 51 -4.75 5.05 6.85
C VAL A 51 -4.76 6.15 7.91
N PRO A 52 -5.11 5.85 9.18
CA PRO A 52 -4.97 6.80 10.27
C PRO A 52 -3.55 7.37 10.36
N ASP A 53 -3.40 8.63 10.76
CA ASP A 53 -2.11 9.33 10.79
C ASP A 53 -1.02 8.59 11.59
N ALA A 54 -1.42 7.90 12.66
CA ALA A 54 -0.54 7.08 13.50
C ALA A 54 0.09 5.89 12.74
N TYR A 55 -0.56 5.40 11.68
CA TYR A 55 -0.11 4.28 10.85
C TYR A 55 0.36 4.70 9.46
N ALA A 56 0.26 5.99 9.11
CA ALA A 56 0.67 6.51 7.81
C ALA A 56 2.20 6.46 7.60
N GLY A 57 2.99 6.70 8.64
CA GLY A 57 4.45 6.62 8.57
C GLY A 57 4.97 5.21 8.85
N ASP A 58 6.28 5.02 8.69
CA ASP A 58 6.94 3.76 9.03
C ASP A 58 6.73 3.43 10.51
N ASN A 59 6.16 2.25 10.77
CA ASN A 59 5.83 1.83 12.13
C ASN A 59 6.01 0.33 12.31
N GLY A 60 6.29 -0.11 13.54
CA GLY A 60 6.46 -1.53 13.85
C GLY A 60 5.17 -2.35 13.76
N ALA A 61 3.99 -1.70 13.87
CA ALA A 61 2.71 -2.39 13.83
C ALA A 61 2.43 -2.98 12.44
N MET A 62 2.76 -2.27 11.34
CA MET A 62 2.59 -2.79 9.98
C MET A 62 3.51 -4.00 9.72
N ILE A 63 4.72 -4.00 10.28
CA ILE A 63 5.67 -5.13 10.17
C ILE A 63 5.15 -6.33 10.95
N ALA A 64 4.72 -6.12 12.19
CA ALA A 64 4.15 -7.17 13.04
C ALA A 64 2.87 -7.77 12.43
N TRP A 65 2.00 -6.93 11.88
CA TRP A 65 0.78 -7.37 11.20
C TRP A 65 1.08 -8.20 9.96
N ASN A 66 2.00 -7.75 9.11
CA ASN A 66 2.42 -8.53 7.93
C ASN A 66 3.02 -9.89 8.36
N GLY A 67 3.93 -9.90 9.35
CA GLY A 67 4.51 -11.14 9.88
C GLY A 67 3.46 -12.09 10.46
N TYR A 68 2.43 -11.56 11.13
CA TYR A 68 1.30 -12.36 11.61
C TYR A 68 0.48 -12.98 10.46
N LEU A 69 0.27 -12.25 9.36
CA LEU A 69 -0.42 -12.77 8.17
C LEU A 69 0.37 -13.93 7.53
N HIS A 70 1.68 -13.78 7.35
CA HIS A 70 2.56 -14.86 6.88
C HIS A 70 2.53 -16.07 7.84
N TYR A 71 2.64 -15.83 9.14
CA TYR A 71 2.56 -16.88 10.18
C TYR A 71 1.26 -17.69 10.08
N LYS A 72 0.13 -17.02 9.83
CA LYS A 72 -1.19 -17.68 9.70
C LYS A 72 -1.29 -18.63 8.51
N CYS A 73 -0.51 -18.39 7.47
CA CYS A 73 -0.45 -19.23 6.29
C CYS A 73 0.70 -20.26 6.34
N GLY A 74 1.43 -20.33 7.46
CA GLY A 74 2.55 -21.25 7.63
C GLY A 74 3.80 -20.86 6.85
N ASP A 75 3.92 -19.59 6.44
CA ASP A 75 5.12 -19.07 5.79
C ASP A 75 6.15 -18.69 6.86
N PHE A 76 7.18 -19.52 6.96
CA PHE A 76 8.26 -19.40 7.94
C PHE A 76 9.59 -19.22 7.25
N VAL A 77 10.46 -18.42 7.86
CA VAL A 77 11.83 -18.21 7.39
C VAL A 77 12.78 -18.80 8.43
N ASP A 78 13.67 -19.69 7.98
CA ASP A 78 14.74 -20.20 8.82
C ASP A 78 15.68 -19.08 9.23
N VAL A 79 16.23 -19.15 10.44
CA VAL A 79 17.13 -18.10 10.98
C VAL A 79 18.37 -17.90 10.09
N GLY A 80 18.86 -18.95 9.43
CA GLY A 80 19.97 -18.84 8.47
C GLY A 80 19.61 -18.07 7.19
N GLU A 81 18.33 -18.04 6.84
CA GLU A 81 17.78 -17.38 5.64
C GLU A 81 17.17 -16.01 5.94
N SER A 82 16.98 -15.65 7.22
CA SER A 82 16.47 -14.35 7.68
C SER A 82 17.51 -13.23 7.56
N ILE A 83 18.19 -13.17 6.42
CA ILE A 83 19.19 -12.15 6.10
C ILE A 83 18.54 -10.83 5.67
N VAL A 84 19.21 -9.71 5.94
CA VAL A 84 18.76 -8.41 5.46
C VAL A 84 18.87 -8.36 3.93
N LYS A 85 17.80 -7.92 3.26
CA LYS A 85 17.74 -7.72 1.81
C LYS A 85 17.57 -6.22 1.49
N PRO A 86 18.66 -5.43 1.32
CA PRO A 86 18.57 -3.98 1.12
C PRO A 86 17.84 -3.54 -0.17
N ARG A 87 17.69 -4.45 -1.14
CA ARG A 87 17.05 -4.21 -2.44
C ARG A 87 15.88 -5.17 -2.68
N MET A 88 15.20 -5.57 -1.62
CA MET A 88 14.03 -6.45 -1.68
C MET A 88 12.99 -5.87 -2.64
N ARG A 89 12.63 -6.64 -3.67
CA ARG A 89 11.59 -6.20 -4.61
C ARG A 89 10.22 -6.67 -4.13
N ILE A 90 9.19 -5.88 -4.45
CA ILE A 90 7.81 -6.18 -4.03
C ILE A 90 7.29 -7.44 -4.73
N ASP A 91 7.72 -7.71 -5.97
CA ASP A 91 7.33 -8.87 -6.76
C ASP A 91 8.12 -10.15 -6.45
N GLU A 92 9.07 -10.10 -5.52
CA GLU A 92 9.80 -11.28 -5.01
C GLU A 92 9.12 -11.88 -3.76
N VAL A 93 8.05 -11.27 -3.27
CA VAL A 93 7.34 -11.69 -2.05
C VAL A 93 5.97 -12.23 -2.43
N GLU A 94 5.70 -13.48 -2.04
CA GLU A 94 4.39 -14.08 -2.22
C GLU A 94 3.44 -13.67 -1.08
N ALA A 95 2.28 -13.14 -1.43
CA ALA A 95 1.24 -12.78 -0.46
C ALA A 95 0.30 -13.97 -0.23
N CYS A 96 0.69 -14.89 0.65
CA CYS A 96 -0.03 -16.15 0.92
C CYS A 96 -1.35 -15.99 1.70
N TRP A 97 -1.69 -14.78 2.15
CA TRP A 97 -2.92 -14.46 2.92
C TRP A 97 -4.04 -13.84 2.08
N SER A 98 -3.90 -13.87 0.75
CA SER A 98 -4.82 -13.23 -0.21
C SER A 98 -6.13 -14.00 -0.41
#